data_AF-A0A958MAW0-F1
#
_entry.id   AF-A0A958MAW0-F1
#
_cell.length_a   1.000
_cell.length_b   1.000
_cell.length_c   1.000
_cell.angle_alpha   90.00
_cell.angle_beta   90.00
_cell.angle_gamma   90.00
#
_symmetry.space_group_name_H-M   'P 1'
#
loop_
_entity.id
_entity.type
_entity.pdbx_description
1 polymer ?
#
loop_
_entity_poly.entity_id
_entity_poly.type
_entity_poly.pdbx_seq_one_letter_code
_entity_poly.pdbx_strand_id
1 'polypeptide(L)'
;ALIAFLVIFCEFFGSIGLITGLLTRLSAVGIACVMLGAALMVHLPNGFFMNWSGQQAGEGFEYHLLALTLCVITFIKGGGLFSIDRMIAGRE
;
A
#
# COMPACT_ATOMS: atom_id res chain seq x y z
N ALA A 1 2.35 19.99 6.42
CA ALA A 1 3.42 19.34 7.21
C ALA A 1 2.95 18.02 7.84
N LEU A 2 1.94 18.03 8.72
CA LEU A 2 1.51 16.82 9.42
C LEU A 2 1.08 15.67 8.49
N ILE A 3 0.21 15.94 7.50
CA ILE A 3 -0.26 14.90 6.56
C ILE A 3 0.90 14.31 5.75
N ALA A 4 1.80 15.16 5.24
CA ALA A 4 2.99 14.70 4.52
C ALA A 4 3.89 13.82 5.40
N PHE A 5 4.09 14.21 6.67
CA PHE A 5 4.83 13.39 7.63
C PHE A 5 4.17 12.02 7.86
N LEU A 6 2.83 12.00 8.03
CA LEU A 6 2.08 10.75 8.18
C LEU A 6 2.15 9.86 6.94
N VAL A 7 2.09 10.44 5.74
CA VAL A 7 2.25 9.70 4.47
C VAL A 7 3.64 9.07 4.41
N ILE A 8 4.70 9.84 4.66
CA ILE A 8 6.08 9.32 4.68
C ILE A 8 6.24 8.21 5.72
N PHE A 9 5.68 8.42 6.92
CA PHE A 9 5.72 7.43 7.99
C PHE A 9 5.01 6.12 7.58
N CYS A 10 3.81 6.21 7.00
CA CYS A 10 3.05 5.06 6.56
C CYS A 10 3.73 4.33 5.40
N GLU A 11 4.28 5.04 4.42
CA GLU A 11 5.02 4.45 3.31
C GLU A 11 6.28 3.72 3.78
N PHE A 12 7.08 4.38 4.63
CA PHE A 12 8.33 3.80 5.09
C PHE A 12 8.11 2.60 6.01
N PHE A 13 7.35 2.76 7.10
CA PHE A 13 7.15 1.68 8.06
C PHE A 13 6.14 0.65 7.58
N GLY A 14 5.12 1.06 6.83
CA GLY A 14 4.12 0.16 6.28
C GLY A 14 4.70 -0.78 5.22
N SER A 15 5.59 -0.31 4.36
CA SER A 15 6.27 -1.19 3.40
C SER A 15 7.16 -2.23 4.09
N ILE A 16 7.95 -1.82 5.10
CA ILE A 16 8.75 -2.74 5.91
C ILE A 16 7.85 -3.77 6.62
N GLY A 17 6.75 -3.32 7.22
CA GLY A 17 5.79 -4.19 7.88
C GLY A 17 5.11 -5.19 6.93
N LEU A 18 4.77 -4.77 5.71
CA LEU A 18 4.23 -5.66 4.68
C LEU A 18 5.25 -6.69 4.18
N ILE A 19 6.51 -6.29 3.96
CA ILE A 19 7.60 -7.19 3.52
C ILE A 19 7.90 -8.24 4.59
N THR A 20 8.05 -7.81 5.84
CA THR A 20 8.39 -8.70 6.96
C THR A 20 7.18 -9.46 7.50
N GLY A 21 5.96 -9.05 7.15
CA GLY A 21 4.74 -9.54 7.75
C GLY A 21 4.66 -9.21 9.24
N LEU A 22 5.17 -8.05 9.66
CA LEU A 22 5.03 -7.51 11.02
C LEU A 22 3.89 -6.49 11.04
N LEU A 23 2.97 -6.67 11.99
CA LEU A 23 1.73 -5.90 12.10
C LEU A 23 1.01 -5.80 10.74
N THR A 24 0.93 -6.94 10.04
CA THR A 24 0.58 -7.03 8.60
C THR A 24 -0.70 -6.28 8.27
N ARG A 25 -1.72 -6.39 9.12
CA ARG A 25 -3.01 -5.69 8.93
C ARG A 25 -2.89 -4.19 9.11
N LEU A 26 -2.13 -3.72 10.10
CA LEU A 26 -1.91 -2.29 10.34
C LEU A 26 -1.11 -1.67 9.19
N SER A 27 -0.05 -2.36 8.77
CA SER A 27 0.79 -1.98 7.62
C SER A 27 -0.03 -1.90 6.33
N ALA A 28 -0.92 -2.87 6.09
CA ALA A 28 -1.83 -2.87 4.94
C ALA A 28 -2.81 -1.68 4.96
N VAL A 29 -3.37 -1.33 6.13
CA VAL A 29 -4.29 -0.19 6.27
C VAL A 29 -3.55 1.14 6.02
N GLY A 30 -2.34 1.29 6.57
CA GLY A 30 -1.51 2.48 6.35
C GLY A 30 -1.25 2.73 4.87
N ILE A 31 -0.77 1.71 4.15
CA ILE A 31 -0.51 1.80 2.71
C ILE A 31 -1.80 2.00 1.91
N ALA A 32 -2.89 1.31 2.27
CA ALA A 32 -4.18 1.50 1.61
C ALA A 32 -4.67 2.95 1.67
N CYS A 33 -4.49 3.62 2.81
CA CYS A 33 -4.86 5.03 2.96
C CYS A 33 -4.02 5.93 2.06
N VAL A 34 -2.71 5.68 1.95
CA VAL A 34 -1.83 6.45 1.06
C VAL A 34 -2.19 6.22 -0.40
N MET A 35 -2.36 4.96 -0.82
CA MET A 35 -2.73 4.62 -2.20
C MET A 35 -4.08 5.22 -2.60
N LEU A 36 -5.07 5.21 -1.70
CA LEU A 36 -6.38 5.81 -1.93
C LEU A 36 -6.27 7.34 -2.07
N GLY A 37 -5.51 7.99 -1.20
CA GLY A 37 -5.26 9.43 -1.27
C GLY A 37 -4.55 9.83 -2.57
N ALA A 38 -3.49 9.11 -2.93
CA ALA A 38 -2.75 9.36 -4.17
C ALA A 38 -3.63 9.15 -5.41
N ALA A 39 -4.39 8.04 -5.47
CA ALA A 39 -5.30 7.75 -6.57
C ALA A 39 -6.31 8.88 -6.78
N LEU A 40 -7.01 9.30 -5.72
CA LEU A 40 -8.11 10.26 -5.83
C LEU A 40 -7.64 11.71 -5.99
N MET A 41 -6.55 12.10 -5.33
CA MET A 41 -6.13 13.51 -5.30
C MET A 41 -5.14 13.88 -6.41
N VAL A 42 -4.33 12.93 -6.88
CA VAL A 42 -3.22 13.22 -7.82
C VAL A 42 -3.41 12.54 -9.17
N HIS A 43 -3.86 11.28 -9.19
CA HIS A 43 -3.83 10.45 -10.39
C HIS A 43 -5.17 10.35 -11.12
N LEU A 44 -6.30 10.60 -10.45
CA LEU A 44 -7.64 10.57 -11.06
C LEU A 44 -7.78 11.48 -12.29
N PRO A 45 -7.21 12.71 -12.33
CA PRO A 45 -7.30 13.57 -13.51
C PRO A 45 -6.52 13.06 -14.73
N ASN A 46 -5.53 12.19 -14.52
CA ASN A 46 -4.67 11.67 -15.60
C ASN A 46 -5.29 10.45 -16.31
N GLY A 47 -6.48 10.01 -15.89
CA GLY A 47 -7.16 8.85 -16.45
C GLY A 47 -6.76 7.53 -15.78
N PHE A 48 -7.19 6.42 -16.38
CA PHE A 48 -7.04 5.10 -15.79
C PHE A 48 -5.62 4.53 -15.95
N PHE A 49 -5.12 4.47 -17.18
CA PHE A 49 -3.90 3.75 -17.53
C PHE A 49 -2.65 4.43 -16.97
N MET A 50 -1.78 3.63 -16.34
CA MET A 50 -0.47 4.11 -15.92
C MET A 50 0.39 4.39 -17.18
N ASN A 51 1.28 5.37 -17.10
CA ASN A 51 2.12 5.76 -18.22
C ASN A 51 3.40 4.92 -18.28
N TRP A 52 3.25 3.60 -18.40
CA TRP A 52 4.37 2.66 -18.39
C TRP A 52 5.45 2.94 -19.45
N SER A 53 5.06 3.53 -20.59
CA SER A 53 5.96 3.87 -21.70
C SER A 53 6.48 5.31 -21.68
N GLY A 54 6.11 6.13 -20.69
CA GLY A 54 6.55 7.52 -20.57
C GLY A 54 6.03 8.48 -21.67
N GLN A 55 4.98 8.11 -22.40
CA GLN A 55 4.44 8.90 -23.53
C GLN A 55 3.31 9.87 -23.13
N GLN A 56 2.74 9.73 -21.93
CA GLN A 56 1.70 10.60 -21.40
C GLN A 56 2.27 11.68 -20.48
N ALA A 57 1.52 12.77 -20.30
CA ALA A 57 1.94 13.90 -19.46
C ALA A 57 1.83 13.63 -17.95
N GLY A 58 1.10 12.58 -17.56
CA GLY A 58 0.89 12.20 -16.16
C GLY A 58 0.69 10.69 -16.03
N GLU A 59 0.68 10.23 -14.78
CA GLU A 59 0.48 8.83 -14.44
C GLU A 59 -1.00 8.58 -14.10
N GLY A 60 -1.65 7.60 -14.73
CA GLY A 60 -2.98 7.16 -14.33
C GLY A 60 -3.00 6.46 -12.97
N PHE A 61 -4.19 6.06 -12.51
CA PHE A 61 -4.36 5.46 -11.17
C PHE A 61 -4.40 3.91 -11.16
N GLU A 62 -4.19 3.24 -12.29
CA GLU A 62 -4.17 1.78 -12.42
C GLU A 62 -3.30 1.08 -11.36
N TYR A 63 -2.05 1.54 -11.18
CA TYR A 63 -1.14 0.98 -10.18
C TYR A 63 -1.70 1.12 -8.75
N HIS A 64 -2.29 2.27 -8.44
CA HIS A 64 -2.84 2.55 -7.12
C HIS A 64 -4.03 1.63 -6.80
N LEU A 65 -4.87 1.35 -7.80
CA LEU A 65 -5.98 0.40 -7.66
C LEU A 65 -5.48 -1.02 -7.41
N LEU A 66 -4.43 -1.44 -8.11
CA LEU A 66 -3.78 -2.73 -7.90
C LEU A 66 -3.21 -2.83 -6.48
N ALA A 67 -2.45 -1.82 -6.06
CA ALA A 67 -1.85 -1.77 -4.72
C ALA A 67 -2.93 -1.79 -3.63
N LEU A 68 -3.99 -0.99 -3.78
CA LEU A 68 -5.13 -0.96 -2.86
C LEU A 68 -5.80 -2.34 -2.73
N THR A 69 -6.00 -3.03 -3.86
CA THR A 69 -6.59 -4.37 -3.87
C THR A 69 -5.71 -5.38 -3.14
N LEU A 70 -4.38 -5.32 -3.35
CA LEU A 70 -3.43 -6.16 -2.61
C LEU A 70 -3.44 -5.88 -1.11
N CYS A 71 -3.55 -4.61 -0.71
CA CYS A 71 -3.71 -4.24 0.70
C CYS A 71 -4.98 -4.82 1.29
N VAL A 72 -6.12 -4.77 0.58
CA VAL A 72 -7.39 -5.37 1.03
C VAL A 72 -7.26 -6.89 1.20
N ILE A 73 -6.66 -7.58 0.23
CA ILE A 73 -6.43 -9.03 0.31
C ILE A 73 -5.54 -9.35 1.52
N THR A 74 -4.46 -8.59 1.72
CA THR A 74 -3.52 -8.76 2.83
C THR A 74 -4.18 -8.47 4.18
N PHE A 75 -5.08 -7.49 4.25
CA PHE A 75 -5.84 -7.18 5.45
C PHE A 75 -6.75 -8.35 5.85
N ILE A 76 -7.48 -8.93 4.88
CA ILE A 76 -8.40 -10.06 5.11
C ILE A 76 -7.62 -11.33 5.46
N LYS A 77 -6.63 -11.70 4.65
CA LYS A 77 -5.88 -12.96 4.82
C LYS A 77 -4.87 -12.89 5.97
N GLY A 78 -4.38 -11.71 6.32
CA GLY A 78 -3.30 -11.52 7.29
C GLY A 78 -1.92 -11.86 6.71
N GLY A 79 -0.92 -11.95 7.59
CA GLY A 79 0.46 -12.29 7.24
C GLY A 79 0.60 -13.71 6.66
N GLY A 80 1.55 -13.88 5.74
CA GLY A 80 1.84 -15.16 5.09
C GLY A 80 2.55 -16.17 6.00
N LEU A 81 2.94 -17.33 5.43
CA LEU A 81 3.60 -18.43 6.14
C LEU A 81 4.88 -17.98 6.87
N PHE A 82 5.65 -17.07 6.26
CA PHE A 82 6.91 -16.54 6.79
C PHE A 82 6.76 -15.18 7.51
N SER A 83 5.54 -14.78 7.87
CA SER A 83 5.32 -13.51 8.56
C SER A 83 5.87 -13.53 9.98
N ILE A 84 6.51 -12.43 10.39
CA ILE A 84 6.96 -12.26 11.78
C ILE A 84 5.76 -12.33 12.74
N ASP A 85 4.58 -11.82 12.34
CA ASP A 85 3.34 -11.95 13.11
C ASP A 85 3.06 -13.42 13.50
N ARG A 86 3.27 -14.36 12.57
CA ARG A 86 3.07 -15.79 12.82
C ARG A 86 4.13 -16.38 13.74
N MET A 87 5.40 -15.99 13.56
CA MET A 87 6.51 -16.41 14.40
C MET A 87 6.32 -15.95 15.85
N ILE A 88 5.88 -14.71 16.06
CA ILE A 88 5.59 -14.16 17.39
C ILE A 88 4.34 -14.81 18.00
N ALA A 89 3.30 -15.07 17.20
CA ALA A 89 2.07 -15.69 17.69
C ALA A 89 2.21 -17.19 18.02
N GLY A 90 3.38 -17.81 17.79
CA GLY A 90 3.66 -19.21 18.11
C GLY A 90 2.76 -20.21 17.36
N ARG A 91 2.26 -19.83 16.17
CA ARG A 91 1.38 -20.69 15.36
C ARG A 91 2.16 -21.35 14.24
N GLU A 92 2.52 -22.61 14.45
CA GLU A 92 3.18 -23.49 13.45
C GLU A 92 2.32 -23.69 12.20
#